data_AF-A0A142CWK7-F1
#
_entry.id   AF-A0A142CWK7-F1
#
_cell.length_a   1.000
_cell.length_b   1.000
_cell.length_c   1.000
_cell.angle_alpha   90.00
_cell.angle_beta   90.00
_cell.angle_gamma   90.00
#
_symmetry.space_group_name_H-M   'P 1'
#
loop_
_entity.id
_entity.type
_entity.pdbx_description
1 polymer ?
#
loop_
_entity_poly.entity_id
_entity_poly.type
_entity_poly.pdbx_seq_one_letter_code
_entity_poly.pdbx_strand_id
1 'polypeptide(L)'
;MRVPRWFKPTLDLLLLFDFIFEALSGIALYLAPNGRIAREEFWTFLGLGKEAWEGLHIYFGFAMIALVAVHLFVNFNPMLCMLRNIVTNRKERKVNWRSTAALIALSVLFVGGGIIYAVMRG
;
A
#
# COMPACT_ATOMS: atom_id res chain seq x y z
N MET A 1 12.12 23.21 -3.47
CA MET A 1 11.79 23.63 -2.09
C MET A 1 12.62 22.81 -1.12
N ARG A 2 13.31 23.42 -0.14
CA ARG A 2 13.99 22.69 0.93
C ARG A 2 12.95 22.39 2.02
N VAL A 3 12.43 21.17 2.04
CA VAL A 3 11.55 20.73 3.14
C VAL A 3 12.36 20.55 4.43
N PRO A 4 11.79 20.82 5.61
CA PRO A 4 12.47 20.61 6.89
C PRO A 4 12.94 19.16 7.06
N ARG A 5 14.08 18.96 7.74
CA ARG A 5 14.69 17.61 7.90
C ARG A 5 13.80 16.62 8.65
N TRP A 6 12.93 17.10 9.53
CA TRP A 6 11.97 16.30 10.29
C TRP A 6 10.72 15.93 9.49
N PHE A 7 10.42 16.64 8.41
CA PHE A 7 9.16 16.46 7.68
C PHE A 7 9.03 15.07 7.04
N LYS A 8 10.09 14.61 6.37
CA LYS A 8 10.11 13.31 5.70
C LYS A 8 9.91 12.13 6.66
N PRO A 9 10.69 11.99 7.76
CA PRO A 9 10.48 10.89 8.69
C PRO A 9 9.12 10.95 9.38
N THR A 10 8.60 12.15 9.69
CA THR A 10 7.23 12.26 10.23
C THR A 10 6.19 11.76 9.23
N LEU A 11 6.30 12.14 7.96
CA LEU A 11 5.39 11.67 6.91
C LEU A 11 5.45 10.16 6.74
N ASP A 12 6.64 9.58 6.76
CA ASP A 12 6.84 8.13 6.63
C ASP A 12 6.29 7.37 7.84
N LEU A 13 6.42 7.92 9.06
CA LEU A 13 5.83 7.35 10.27
C LEU A 13 4.30 7.43 10.27
N LEU A 14 3.73 8.56 9.80
CA LEU A 14 2.29 8.69 9.64
C LEU A 14 1.75 7.70 8.62
N LEU A 15 2.42 7.54 7.48
CA LEU A 15 2.07 6.52 6.48
C LEU A 15 2.13 5.10 7.04
N LEU A 16 3.16 4.78 7.82
CA LEU A 16 3.28 3.46 8.45
C LEU A 16 2.13 3.22 9.44
N PHE A 17 1.80 4.21 10.26
CA PHE A 17 0.69 4.12 11.19
C PHE A 17 -0.63 3.92 10.46
N ASP A 18 -0.91 4.75 9.46
CA ASP A 18 -2.10 4.67 8.62
C ASP A 18 -2.22 3.29 7.95
N PHE A 19 -1.10 2.74 7.46
CA PHE A 19 -1.03 1.41 6.84
C PHE A 19 -1.43 0.30 7.80
N ILE A 20 -1.07 0.41 9.08
CA ILE A 20 -1.46 -0.57 10.10
C ILE A 20 -2.98 -0.56 10.28
N PHE A 21 -3.62 0.63 10.36
CA PHE A 21 -5.08 0.72 10.48
C PHE A 21 -5.79 0.20 9.24
N GLU A 22 -5.26 0.51 8.06
CA GLU A 22 -5.84 0.05 6.80
C GLU A 22 -5.71 -1.47 6.62
N ALA A 23 -4.56 -2.04 7.00
CA ALA A 23 -4.36 -3.49 7.00
C ALA A 23 -5.28 -4.19 8.01
N LEU A 24 -5.39 -3.68 9.24
CA LEU A 24 -6.27 -4.25 10.27
C LEU A 24 -7.73 -4.19 9.87
N SER A 25 -8.19 -3.06 9.34
CA SER A 25 -9.57 -2.89 8.87
C SER A 25 -9.86 -3.75 7.63
N GLY A 26 -8.91 -3.87 6.70
CA GLY A 26 -9.01 -4.78 5.56
C GLY A 26 -9.12 -6.26 5.98
N ILE A 27 -8.34 -6.69 6.97
CA ILE A 27 -8.44 -8.04 7.55
C ILE A 27 -9.81 -8.23 8.23
N ALA A 28 -10.26 -7.26 9.02
CA ALA A 28 -11.56 -7.31 9.68
C ALA A 28 -12.69 -7.49 8.66
N LEU A 29 -12.71 -6.67 7.60
CA LEU A 29 -13.72 -6.73 6.54
C LEU A 29 -13.61 -7.99 5.68
N TYR A 30 -12.40 -8.53 5.49
CA TYR A 30 -12.21 -9.80 4.79
C TYR A 30 -12.82 -10.99 5.54
N LEU A 31 -12.73 -10.99 6.87
CA LEU A 31 -13.33 -12.00 7.75
C LEU A 31 -14.82 -11.78 7.99
N ALA A 32 -15.31 -10.56 7.76
CA ALA A 32 -16.70 -10.22 8.01
C ALA A 32 -17.65 -10.99 7.06
N PRO A 33 -18.71 -11.63 7.57
CA PRO A 33 -19.68 -12.30 6.73
C PRO A 33 -20.43 -11.31 5.83
N ASN A 34 -20.91 -11.82 4.69
CA ASN A 34 -21.65 -11.02 3.70
C ASN A 34 -23.15 -10.98 4.03
N GLY A 35 -23.78 -9.83 3.78
CA GLY A 35 -25.24 -9.67 3.84
C GLY A 35 -25.86 -9.66 5.24
N ARG A 36 -27.14 -10.08 5.31
CA ARG A 36 -28.00 -10.00 6.50
C ARG A 36 -27.44 -10.77 7.71
N ILE A 37 -26.64 -11.82 7.45
CA ILE A 37 -25.99 -12.66 8.46
C ILE A 37 -25.05 -11.84 9.36
N ALA A 38 -24.33 -10.85 8.82
CA ALA A 38 -23.46 -9.99 9.64
C ALA A 38 -24.24 -9.12 10.65
N ARG A 39 -25.48 -8.75 10.30
CA ARG A 39 -26.36 -7.96 11.17
C ARG A 39 -27.13 -8.82 12.16
N GLU A 40 -27.47 -10.05 11.77
CA GLU A 40 -28.24 -10.98 12.60
C GLU A 40 -27.36 -11.70 13.64
N GLU A 41 -26.10 -12.01 13.32
CA GLU A 41 -25.17 -12.74 14.20
C GLU A 41 -24.29 -11.84 15.10
N PHE A 42 -24.58 -10.52 15.20
CA PHE A 42 -23.76 -9.57 15.96
C PHE A 42 -22.25 -9.72 15.74
N TRP A 43 -21.84 -9.83 14.47
CA TRP A 43 -20.42 -10.00 14.17
C TRP A 43 -19.63 -8.80 14.71
N THR A 44 -18.64 -9.10 15.55
CA THR A 44 -17.71 -8.12 16.09
C THR A 44 -16.29 -8.60 15.88
N PHE A 45 -15.41 -7.65 15.58
CA PHE A 45 -13.98 -7.88 15.50
C PHE A 45 -13.30 -6.83 16.37
N LEU A 46 -12.50 -7.28 17.35
CA LEU A 46 -11.93 -6.44 18.41
C LEU A 46 -12.96 -5.51 19.09
N GLY A 47 -14.19 -5.99 19.27
CA GLY A 47 -15.27 -5.25 19.92
C GLY A 47 -15.98 -4.20 19.05
N LEU A 48 -15.57 -4.03 17.78
CA LEU A 48 -16.25 -3.16 16.82
C LEU A 48 -17.04 -3.99 15.81
N GLY A 49 -18.23 -3.49 15.44
CA GLY A 49 -19.08 -4.09 14.42
C GLY A 49 -18.56 -3.81 12.99
N LYS A 50 -19.07 -4.57 12.02
CA LYS A 50 -18.69 -4.45 10.59
C LYS A 50 -18.78 -3.02 10.06
N GLU A 51 -19.89 -2.34 10.33
CA GLU A 51 -20.15 -0.97 9.85
C GLU A 51 -19.09 0.03 10.37
N ALA A 52 -18.61 -0.16 11.61
CA ALA A 52 -17.55 0.67 12.17
C ALA A 52 -16.20 0.39 11.49
N TRP A 53 -15.87 -0.88 11.22
CA TRP A 53 -14.67 -1.25 10.48
C TRP A 53 -14.69 -0.73 9.04
N GLU A 54 -15.86 -0.73 8.39
CA GLU A 54 -16.04 -0.17 7.05
C GLU A 54 -15.81 1.35 7.05
N GLY A 55 -16.38 2.06 8.03
CA GLY A 55 -16.13 3.49 8.20
C GLY A 55 -14.65 3.82 8.46
N LEU A 56 -13.98 3.04 9.31
CA LEU A 56 -12.54 3.20 9.57
C LEU A 56 -11.72 2.95 8.30
N HIS A 57 -11.99 1.87 7.58
CA HIS A 57 -11.30 1.52 6.35
C HIS A 57 -11.44 2.62 5.29
N ILE A 58 -12.65 3.14 5.08
CA ILE A 58 -12.86 4.20 4.09
C ILE A 58 -12.12 5.49 4.50
N TYR A 59 -12.19 5.86 5.78
CA TYR A 59 -11.53 7.07 6.27
C TYR A 59 -10.01 6.99 6.15
N PHE A 60 -9.40 5.91 6.66
CA PHE A 60 -7.96 5.71 6.59
C PHE A 60 -7.50 5.46 5.15
N GLY A 61 -8.28 4.78 4.31
CA GLY A 61 -8.00 4.65 2.88
C GLY A 61 -7.89 6.00 2.14
N PHE A 62 -8.80 6.95 2.41
CA PHE A 62 -8.68 8.30 1.84
C PHE A 62 -7.49 9.07 2.41
N ALA A 63 -7.21 8.93 3.72
CA ALA A 63 -6.04 9.54 4.35
C ALA A 63 -4.73 9.00 3.75
N MET A 64 -4.63 7.68 3.56
CA MET A 64 -3.53 6.99 2.89
C MET A 64 -3.27 7.57 1.51
N ILE A 65 -4.31 7.73 0.67
CA ILE A 65 -4.17 8.29 -0.68
C ILE A 65 -3.53 9.69 -0.62
N ALA A 66 -4.02 10.54 0.27
CA ALA A 66 -3.48 11.90 0.43
C ALA A 66 -2.03 11.88 0.93
N LEU A 67 -1.71 11.07 1.95
CA LEU A 67 -0.37 10.94 2.51
C LEU A 67 0.62 10.37 1.47
N VAL A 68 0.21 9.37 0.70
CA VAL A 68 1.03 8.77 -0.38
C VAL A 68 1.29 9.80 -1.47
N ALA A 69 0.30 10.60 -1.86
CA ALA A 69 0.49 11.66 -2.85
C ALA A 69 1.55 12.68 -2.38
N VAL A 70 1.48 13.12 -1.13
CA VAL A 70 2.49 14.02 -0.53
C VAL A 70 3.86 13.34 -0.46
N HIS A 71 3.92 12.07 -0.06
CA HIS A 71 5.16 11.31 0.04
C HIS A 71 5.83 11.16 -1.32
N LEU A 72 5.08 10.80 -2.35
CA LEU A 72 5.58 10.70 -3.73
C LEU A 72 6.05 12.06 -4.23
N PHE A 73 5.32 13.15 -3.99
CA PHE A 73 5.74 14.48 -4.41
C PHE A 73 7.06 14.91 -3.76
N VAL A 74 7.23 14.67 -2.47
CA VAL A 74 8.43 15.08 -1.71
C VAL A 74 9.63 14.16 -1.96
N ASN A 75 9.39 12.89 -2.28
CA ASN A 75 10.43 11.88 -2.50
C ASN A 75 10.58 11.46 -3.98
N PHE A 76 9.96 12.17 -4.92
CA PHE A 76 9.99 11.84 -6.34
C PHE A 76 11.42 11.71 -6.90
N ASN A 77 12.26 12.73 -6.66
CA ASN A 77 13.63 12.74 -7.16
C ASN A 77 14.51 11.64 -6.53
N PRO A 78 14.51 11.43 -5.21
CA PRO A 78 15.15 10.27 -4.59
C PRO A 78 14.69 8.93 -5.16
N MET A 79 13.39 8.76 -5.39
CA MET A 79 12.80 7.52 -5.92
C MET A 79 13.29 7.25 -7.36
N LEU A 80 13.29 8.26 -8.22
CA LEU A 80 13.85 8.14 -9.58
C LEU A 80 15.35 7.83 -9.56
N CYS A 81 16.11 8.43 -8.63
CA CYS A 81 17.53 8.13 -8.46
C CYS A 81 17.73 6.66 -8.03
N MET A 82 16.92 6.16 -7.10
CA MET A 82 16.94 4.76 -6.66
C MET A 82 16.62 3.82 -7.82
N LEU A 83 15.53 4.07 -8.56
CA LEU A 83 15.15 3.29 -9.73
C LEU A 83 16.28 3.26 -10.77
N ARG A 84 16.87 4.42 -11.08
CA ARG A 84 18.01 4.53 -12.01
C ARG A 84 19.22 3.73 -11.52
N ASN A 85 19.49 3.70 -10.22
CA ASN A 85 20.59 2.92 -9.64
C ASN A 85 20.34 1.41 -9.70
N ILE A 86 19.08 0.97 -9.67
CA ILE A 86 18.74 -0.45 -9.84
C ILE A 86 18.86 -0.83 -11.32
N VAL A 87 18.39 0.01 -12.23
CA VAL A 87 18.40 -0.27 -13.67
C VAL A 87 19.79 -0.11 -14.29
N THR A 88 20.59 0.85 -13.85
CA THR A 88 21.91 1.16 -14.44
C THR A 88 23.04 0.83 -13.47
N ASN A 89 24.03 0.06 -13.94
CA ASN A 89 25.25 -0.15 -13.19
C ASN A 89 26.07 1.16 -13.19
N ARG A 90 26.24 1.78 -12.02
CA ARG A 90 26.96 3.07 -11.89
C ARG A 90 28.43 3.01 -12.33
N LYS A 91 29.10 1.85 -12.25
CA LYS A 91 30.49 1.70 -12.66
C LYS A 91 30.65 1.65 -14.18
N GLU A 92 29.73 0.98 -14.87
CA GLU A 92 29.85 0.73 -16.31
C GLU A 92 28.93 1.62 -17.17
N ARG A 93 28.03 2.38 -16.55
CA ARG A 93 26.94 3.14 -17.22
C ARG A 93 26.11 2.28 -18.20
N LYS A 94 26.07 0.97 -17.99
CA LYS A 94 25.25 0.03 -18.76
C LYS A 94 24.05 -0.43 -17.94
N VAL A 95 23.00 -0.85 -18.63
CA VAL A 95 21.82 -1.44 -18.00
C VAL A 95 22.23 -2.74 -17.30
N ASN A 96 21.89 -2.86 -16.03
CA ASN A 96 22.04 -4.08 -15.28
C ASN A 96 20.84 -4.98 -15.59
N TRP A 97 21.00 -5.86 -16.59
CA TRP A 97 19.94 -6.75 -17.04
C TRP A 97 19.42 -7.68 -15.93
N ARG A 98 20.28 -8.12 -15.01
CA ARG A 98 19.89 -9.02 -13.92
C ARG A 98 18.89 -8.36 -12.97
N SER A 99 19.19 -7.15 -12.50
CA SER A 99 18.28 -6.41 -11.61
C SER A 99 17.04 -5.90 -12.34
N THR A 100 17.19 -5.50 -13.61
CA THR A 100 16.05 -5.05 -14.43
C THR A 100 15.08 -6.21 -14.70
N ALA A 101 15.59 -7.40 -15.08
CA ALA A 101 14.77 -8.59 -15.25
C ALA A 101 14.08 -9.01 -13.95
N ALA A 102 14.78 -8.94 -12.81
CA ALA A 102 14.20 -9.22 -11.50
C ALA A 102 13.07 -8.24 -11.13
N LEU A 103 13.25 -6.95 -11.36
CA LEU A 103 12.20 -5.95 -11.15
C LEU A 103 10.96 -6.23 -12.01
N ILE A 104 11.15 -6.53 -13.30
CA ILE A 104 10.04 -6.85 -14.21
C ILE A 104 9.33 -8.13 -13.74
N ALA A 105 10.06 -9.19 -13.44
CA ALA A 105 9.48 -10.45 -12.97
C ALA A 105 8.65 -10.27 -11.69
N LEU A 106 9.16 -9.52 -10.71
CA LEU A 106 8.43 -9.22 -9.48
C LEU A 106 7.17 -8.38 -9.76
N SER A 107 7.25 -7.42 -10.67
CA SER A 107 6.11 -6.57 -11.04
C SER A 107 5.02 -7.39 -11.76
N VAL A 108 5.42 -8.29 -12.66
CA VAL A 108 4.51 -9.21 -13.36
C VAL A 108 3.87 -10.18 -12.38
N LEU A 109 4.62 -10.73 -11.42
CA LEU A 109 4.08 -11.62 -10.39
C LEU A 109 3.05 -10.90 -9.51
N PHE A 110 3.34 -9.66 -9.11
CA PHE A 110 2.43 -8.86 -8.29
C PHE A 110 1.12 -8.55 -9.02
N VAL A 111 1.20 -8.00 -10.24
CA VAL A 111 0.01 -7.63 -11.04
C VAL A 111 -0.74 -8.88 -11.50
N GLY A 112 -0.02 -9.88 -12.00
CA GLY A 112 -0.59 -11.13 -12.47
C GLY A 112 -1.30 -11.90 -11.36
N GLY A 113 -0.71 -11.97 -10.16
CA GLY A 113 -1.33 -12.58 -8.99
C GLY A 113 -2.65 -11.90 -8.61
N GLY A 114 -2.70 -10.57 -8.65
CA GLY A 114 -3.92 -9.81 -8.41
C GLY A 114 -5.02 -10.09 -9.45
N ILE A 115 -4.67 -10.15 -10.73
CA ILE A 115 -5.61 -10.47 -11.82
C ILE A 115 -6.15 -11.90 -11.66
N ILE A 116 -5.26 -12.88 -11.43
CA ILE A 116 -5.66 -14.29 -11.24
C ILE A 116 -6.61 -14.42 -10.04
N TYR A 117 -6.28 -13.80 -8.91
CA TYR A 117 -7.15 -13.80 -7.74
C TYR A 117 -8.53 -13.21 -8.04
N ALA A 118 -8.57 -12.09 -8.76
CA ALA A 118 -9.83 -11.46 -9.16
C ALA A 118 -10.68 -12.36 -10.08
N VAL A 119 -10.05 -13.03 -11.06
CA VAL A 119 -10.73 -13.93 -12.00
C VAL A 119 -11.21 -15.22 -11.31
N MET A 120 -10.46 -15.76 -10.35
CA MET A 120 -10.84 -16.97 -9.63
C MET A 120 -11.97 -16.74 -8.61
N ARG A 121 -12.18 -15.48 -8.18
CA ARG A 121 -13.15 -15.11 -7.15
C ARG A 121 -14.42 -14.45 -7.71
N GLY A 122 -14.40 -13.98 -8.96
CA GLY A 122 -15.57 -13.47 -9.69
C GLY A 122 -16.34 -14.59 -10.38
#